data_AF-A0A2N7WH14-F1
#
_entry.id   AF-A0A2N7WH14-F1
#
_cell.length_a   1.000
_cell.length_b   1.000
_cell.length_c   1.000
_cell.angle_alpha   90.00
_cell.angle_beta   90.00
_cell.angle_gamma   90.00
#
_symmetry.space_group_name_H-M   'P 1'
#
loop_
_entity.id
_entity.type
_entity.pdbx_description
1 polymer ?
#
loop_
_entity_poly.entity_id
_entity_poly.type
_entity_poly.pdbx_seq_one_letter_code
_entity_poly.pdbx_strand_id
1 'polypeptide(L)'
;MNYSLNLELTFRLSAPELPTIETEYHRLWQFASALQVAGFPIDGWFPPADNVKASLLNRAFDSSGPTTAAIAMAKAERQAYPHVRSFGAWNGIEGNGGAAFTDQLSVNGLCVLSLQTKGVMSLAKCDVVADIVTEATHIWPALSVEVGSFRYSSQYRVFEKRPGAGWMLYLPRVLTAAQIPEARDLIPVMDGKRQRGTIIVSVIDEPFSATNKEHVAVANAIEKRLVDQDLLPLYPEL
;
A
#
# COMPACT_ATOMS: atom_id res chain seq x y z
N MET A 1 -1.16 22.22 5.40
CA MET A 1 -2.17 21.37 4.72
C MET A 1 -2.20 20.03 5.44
N ASN A 2 -3.39 19.51 5.78
CA ASN A 2 -3.60 18.24 6.50
C ASN A 2 -3.85 17.07 5.53
N TYR A 3 -3.14 17.02 4.41
CA TYR A 3 -3.26 15.90 3.48
C TYR A 3 -2.48 14.69 4.00
N SER A 4 -3.10 13.52 3.99
CA SER A 4 -2.46 12.26 4.37
C SER A 4 -2.98 11.16 3.46
N LEU A 5 -2.07 10.33 2.96
CA LEU A 5 -2.40 9.16 2.16
C LEU A 5 -1.88 7.92 2.87
N ASN A 6 -2.77 6.96 3.04
CA ASN A 6 -2.45 5.60 3.42
C ASN A 6 -2.71 4.69 2.23
N LEU A 7 -1.83 3.71 2.05
CA LEU A 7 -2.03 2.57 1.17
C LEU A 7 -1.84 1.31 1.99
N GLU A 8 -2.78 0.36 1.87
CA GLU A 8 -2.72 -0.95 2.50
C GLU A 8 -2.91 -2.03 1.44
N LEU A 9 -1.88 -2.84 1.20
CA LEU A 9 -1.92 -3.96 0.26
C LEU A 9 -1.98 -5.25 1.08
N THR A 10 -3.03 -6.04 0.85
CA THR A 10 -3.22 -7.35 1.47
C THR A 10 -2.82 -8.46 0.51
N PHE A 11 -2.08 -9.45 0.98
CA PHE A 11 -1.64 -10.60 0.18
C PHE A 11 -1.41 -11.86 1.04
N ARG A 12 -1.03 -12.97 0.40
CA ARG A 12 -0.56 -14.20 1.07
C ARG A 12 0.80 -14.61 0.53
N LEU A 13 1.61 -15.26 1.38
CA LEU A 13 2.85 -15.87 0.93
C LEU A 13 2.53 -17.04 -0.02
N SER A 14 3.33 -17.17 -1.07
CA SER A 14 3.20 -18.27 -2.04
C SER A 14 3.75 -19.59 -1.51
N ALA A 15 4.59 -19.54 -0.46
CA ALA A 15 5.17 -20.70 0.21
C ALA A 15 4.81 -20.67 1.70
N PRO A 16 4.71 -21.84 2.37
CA PRO A 16 4.39 -21.95 3.79
C PRO A 16 5.61 -21.64 4.67
N GLU A 17 6.42 -20.65 4.29
CA GLU A 17 7.60 -20.19 5.02
C GLU A 17 7.86 -18.71 4.77
N LEU A 18 8.55 -18.06 5.70
CA LEU A 18 9.01 -16.70 5.50
C LEU A 18 10.11 -16.68 4.42
N PRO A 19 10.14 -15.68 3.53
CA PRO A 19 11.26 -15.52 2.61
C PRO A 19 12.57 -15.31 3.38
N THR A 20 13.73 -15.29 2.69
CA THR A 20 14.96 -14.81 3.34
C THR A 20 14.85 -13.32 3.65
N ILE A 21 15.64 -12.82 4.62
CA ILE A 21 15.68 -11.39 4.96
C ILE A 21 16.06 -10.57 3.73
N GLU A 22 17.01 -11.06 2.93
CA GLU A 22 17.46 -10.44 1.68
C GLU A 22 16.33 -10.33 0.66
N THR A 23 15.50 -11.37 0.53
CA THR A 23 14.37 -11.38 -0.42
C THR A 23 13.29 -10.39 -0.01
N GLU A 24 12.98 -10.32 1.29
CA GLU A 24 11.99 -9.35 1.83
C GLU A 24 12.47 -7.91 1.65
N TYR A 25 13.71 -7.61 2.05
CA TYR A 25 14.29 -6.28 1.85
C TYR A 25 14.41 -5.92 0.37
N HIS A 26 14.66 -6.88 -0.53
CA HIS A 26 14.66 -6.61 -1.96
C HIS A 26 13.28 -6.15 -2.46
N ARG A 27 12.18 -6.75 -1.97
CA ARG A 27 10.81 -6.26 -2.28
C ARG A 27 10.57 -4.85 -1.75
N LEU A 28 11.02 -4.57 -0.52
CA LEU A 28 10.95 -3.23 0.06
C LEU A 28 11.77 -2.20 -0.74
N TRP A 29 12.93 -2.58 -1.28
CA TRP A 29 13.73 -1.76 -2.17
C TRP A 29 13.03 -1.48 -3.51
N GLN A 30 12.38 -2.49 -4.11
CA GLN A 30 11.58 -2.31 -5.33
C GLN A 30 10.44 -1.32 -5.08
N PHE A 31 9.77 -1.42 -3.93
CA PHE A 31 8.70 -0.49 -3.57
C PHE A 31 9.23 0.92 -3.30
N ALA A 32 10.35 1.06 -2.60
CA ALA A 32 11.03 2.35 -2.44
C ALA A 32 11.42 2.98 -3.79
N SER A 33 11.79 2.15 -4.77
CA SER A 33 12.07 2.59 -6.15
C SER A 33 10.81 3.09 -6.85
N ALA A 34 9.67 2.38 -6.71
CA ALA A 34 8.38 2.85 -7.22
C ALA A 34 7.96 4.19 -6.62
N LEU A 35 8.27 4.43 -5.34
CA LEU A 35 7.99 5.70 -4.65
C LEU A 35 8.81 6.90 -5.17
N GLN A 36 9.83 6.69 -6.01
CA GLN A 36 10.56 7.81 -6.64
C GLN A 36 9.67 8.67 -7.54
N VAL A 37 8.60 8.12 -8.12
CA VAL A 37 7.60 8.90 -8.90
C VAL A 37 6.89 9.95 -8.04
N ALA A 38 6.80 9.72 -6.73
CA ALA A 38 6.30 10.67 -5.75
C ALA A 38 7.39 11.58 -5.15
N GLY A 39 8.63 11.51 -5.63
CA GLY A 39 9.74 12.36 -5.20
C GLY A 39 10.48 11.87 -3.96
N PHE A 40 10.30 10.61 -3.55
CA PHE A 40 11.13 10.00 -2.49
C PHE A 40 12.41 9.43 -3.10
N PRO A 41 13.61 9.98 -2.81
CA PRO A 41 14.84 9.43 -3.37
C PRO A 41 15.14 8.05 -2.78
N ILE A 42 15.73 7.16 -3.59
CA ILE A 42 15.98 5.76 -3.19
C ILE A 42 16.91 5.64 -1.98
N ASP A 43 17.90 6.52 -1.87
CA ASP A 43 18.81 6.61 -0.73
C ASP A 43 18.24 7.43 0.44
N GLY A 44 17.00 7.93 0.32
CA GLY A 44 16.30 8.73 1.33
C GLY A 44 15.71 7.93 2.49
N TRP A 45 15.81 6.60 2.45
CA TRP A 45 15.14 5.70 3.39
C TRP A 45 16.10 5.16 4.46
N PHE A 46 15.58 4.98 5.67
CA PHE A 46 16.30 4.47 6.83
C PHE A 46 15.54 3.29 7.44
N PRO A 47 16.23 2.21 7.88
CA PRO A 47 15.58 1.10 8.57
C PRO A 47 15.20 1.52 9.99
N PRO A 48 14.06 1.05 10.53
CA PRO A 48 13.70 1.28 11.93
C PRO A 48 14.80 0.82 12.89
N ALA A 49 14.88 1.49 14.03
CA ALA A 49 15.78 1.15 15.12
C ALA A 49 15.14 1.61 16.45
N ASP A 50 15.77 1.25 17.58
CA ASP A 50 15.28 1.58 18.93
C ASP A 50 15.04 3.09 19.16
N ASN A 51 15.72 3.95 18.40
CA ASN A 51 15.51 5.39 18.43
C ASN A 51 15.87 6.03 17.08
N VAL A 52 15.34 7.23 16.86
CA VAL A 52 15.54 8.03 15.64
C VAL A 52 17.03 8.21 15.31
N LYS A 53 17.86 8.55 16.31
CA LYS A 53 19.28 8.79 16.08
C LYS A 53 19.98 7.53 15.55
N ALA A 54 19.68 6.35 16.08
CA ALA A 54 20.26 5.09 15.63
C ALA A 54 19.79 4.72 14.21
N SER A 55 18.52 4.96 13.90
CA SER A 55 17.96 4.70 12.56
C SER A 55 18.64 5.55 11.49
N LEU A 56 18.83 6.85 11.75
CA LEU A 56 19.43 7.80 10.80
C LEU A 56 20.91 7.55 10.48
N LEU A 57 21.58 6.63 11.19
CA LEU A 57 22.97 6.26 10.91
C LEU A 57 23.13 5.37 9.69
N ASN A 58 22.07 4.66 9.28
CA ASN A 58 22.16 3.63 8.24
C ASN A 58 21.10 3.88 7.16
N ARG A 59 21.50 3.92 5.90
CA ARG A 59 20.52 3.93 4.80
C ARG A 59 19.92 2.53 4.64
N ALA A 60 18.61 2.44 4.42
CA ALA A 60 17.94 1.18 4.13
C ALA A 60 18.33 0.66 2.75
N PHE A 61 18.45 1.58 1.79
CA PHE A 61 18.55 1.32 0.37
C PHE A 61 19.59 2.21 -0.30
N ASP A 62 20.11 1.74 -1.43
CA ASP A 62 20.87 2.52 -2.41
C ASP A 62 20.41 2.17 -3.84
N SER A 63 21.13 2.66 -4.86
CA SER A 63 20.78 2.41 -6.27
C SER A 63 20.91 0.94 -6.70
N SER A 64 21.60 0.11 -5.92
CA SER A 64 21.85 -1.30 -6.23
C SER A 64 21.00 -2.27 -5.43
N GLY A 65 20.38 -1.84 -4.33
CA GLY A 65 19.54 -2.70 -3.50
C GLY A 65 19.46 -2.24 -2.04
N PRO A 66 19.02 -3.17 -1.16
CA PRO A 66 19.17 -3.01 0.28
C PRO A 66 20.65 -2.93 0.68
N THR A 67 20.97 -2.02 1.60
CA THR A 67 22.35 -1.89 2.07
C THR A 67 22.74 -3.07 2.96
N THR A 68 24.03 -3.39 2.99
CA THR A 68 24.55 -4.43 3.91
C THR A 68 24.27 -4.09 5.38
N ALA A 69 24.25 -2.81 5.74
CA ALA A 69 23.94 -2.35 7.09
C ALA A 69 22.49 -2.66 7.48
N ALA A 70 21.52 -2.38 6.59
CA ALA A 70 20.11 -2.67 6.84
C ALA A 70 19.86 -4.18 7.00
N ILE A 71 20.48 -5.01 6.15
CA ILE A 71 20.39 -6.48 6.26
C ILE A 71 21.05 -6.97 7.56
N ALA A 72 22.19 -6.40 7.96
CA ALA A 72 22.86 -6.78 9.20
C ALA A 72 22.04 -6.42 10.44
N MET A 73 21.40 -5.23 10.46
CA MET A 73 20.50 -4.82 11.52
C MET A 73 19.32 -5.80 11.64
N ALA A 74 18.68 -6.14 10.52
CA ALA A 74 17.57 -7.09 10.49
C ALA A 74 17.96 -8.50 10.96
N LYS A 75 19.19 -8.96 10.66
CA LYS A 75 19.72 -10.26 11.14
C LYS A 75 20.04 -10.26 12.63
N ALA A 76 20.43 -9.10 13.18
CA ALA A 76 20.73 -8.95 14.60
C ALA A 76 19.46 -8.83 15.46
N GLU A 77 18.33 -8.45 14.85
CA GLU A 77 17.06 -8.35 15.53
C GLU A 77 16.55 -9.73 15.96
N ARG A 78 16.16 -9.84 17.23
CA ARG A 78 15.64 -11.09 17.77
C ARG A 78 14.23 -11.30 17.24
N GLN A 79 14.05 -12.33 16.42
CA GLN A 79 12.73 -12.72 15.96
C GLN A 79 11.84 -13.12 17.15
N ALA A 80 10.82 -12.30 17.43
CA ALA A 80 9.89 -12.54 18.53
C ALA A 80 8.95 -13.72 18.26
N TYR A 81 8.59 -13.94 16.98
CA TYR A 81 7.63 -14.97 16.56
C TYR A 81 8.12 -15.71 15.29
N PRO A 82 8.25 -17.04 15.30
CA PRO A 82 8.90 -17.78 14.22
C PRO A 82 8.17 -17.76 12.87
N HIS A 83 6.88 -17.42 12.85
CA HIS A 83 6.04 -17.43 11.64
C HIS A 83 5.57 -16.03 11.23
N VAL A 84 6.06 -14.99 11.90
CA VAL A 84 5.73 -13.60 11.63
C VAL A 84 7.02 -12.80 11.55
N ARG A 85 7.10 -11.90 10.57
CA ARG A 85 8.20 -10.95 10.44
C ARG A 85 7.67 -9.66 9.87
N SER A 86 8.25 -8.55 10.30
CA SER A 86 7.91 -7.23 9.79
C SER A 86 9.19 -6.45 9.58
N PHE A 87 9.34 -5.88 8.40
CA PHE A 87 10.37 -4.91 8.11
C PHE A 87 9.74 -3.64 7.55
N GLY A 88 10.56 -2.61 7.42
CA GLY A 88 10.09 -1.34 6.90
C GLY A 88 11.20 -0.35 6.72
N ALA A 89 10.83 0.82 6.23
CA ALA A 89 11.71 1.97 6.13
C ALA A 89 10.90 3.26 6.28
N TRP A 90 11.58 4.31 6.71
CA TRP A 90 11.02 5.66 6.78
C TRP A 90 12.00 6.68 6.24
N ASN A 91 11.51 7.85 5.84
CA ASN A 91 12.32 8.86 5.15
C ASN A 91 13.08 9.82 6.07
N GLY A 92 13.09 9.56 7.38
CA GLY A 92 13.77 10.41 8.36
C GLY A 92 13.01 11.68 8.76
N ILE A 93 11.79 11.90 8.26
CA ILE A 93 11.01 13.12 8.49
C ILE A 93 9.79 12.84 9.36
N GLU A 94 9.67 13.56 10.48
CA GLU A 94 8.46 13.56 11.30
C GLU A 94 7.43 14.58 10.81
N GLY A 95 6.14 14.21 10.84
CA GLY A 95 5.07 15.14 10.50
C GLY A 95 4.94 15.39 8.99
N ASN A 96 4.86 16.65 8.58
CA ASN A 96 4.64 17.00 7.17
C ASN A 96 5.90 16.72 6.34
N GLY A 97 5.73 16.05 5.22
CA GLY A 97 6.81 15.47 4.41
C GLY A 97 7.21 14.07 4.86
N GLY A 98 6.67 13.58 5.99
CA GLY A 98 6.96 12.25 6.52
C GLY A 98 6.34 11.13 5.68
N ALA A 99 7.13 10.07 5.49
CA ALA A 99 6.68 8.84 4.87
C ALA A 99 7.36 7.63 5.55
N ALA A 100 6.57 6.59 5.78
CA ALA A 100 7.04 5.31 6.25
C ALA A 100 6.25 4.20 5.58
N PHE A 101 6.89 3.08 5.29
CA PHE A 101 6.21 1.87 4.88
C PHE A 101 6.77 0.66 5.61
N THR A 102 5.90 -0.31 5.84
CA THR A 102 6.23 -1.56 6.52
C THR A 102 5.52 -2.69 5.82
N ASP A 103 6.15 -3.84 5.71
CA ASP A 103 5.43 -5.08 5.52
C ASP A 103 5.28 -5.83 6.85
N GLN A 104 4.27 -6.69 6.91
CA GLN A 104 4.05 -7.63 7.98
C GLN A 104 3.67 -8.95 7.33
N LEU A 105 4.60 -9.89 7.37
CA LEU A 105 4.46 -11.21 6.82
C LEU A 105 3.95 -12.19 7.88
N SER A 106 3.05 -13.07 7.48
CA SER A 106 2.54 -14.17 8.28
C SER A 106 2.45 -15.43 7.43
N VAL A 107 3.02 -16.53 7.90
CA VAL A 107 2.96 -17.82 7.19
C VAL A 107 1.52 -18.38 7.15
N ASN A 108 0.75 -18.16 8.21
CA ASN A 108 -0.57 -18.77 8.40
C ASN A 108 -1.74 -17.80 8.17
N GLY A 109 -1.45 -16.56 7.77
CA GLY A 109 -2.44 -15.50 7.70
C GLY A 109 -2.26 -14.57 6.52
N LEU A 110 -3.01 -13.48 6.53
CA LEU A 110 -2.79 -12.38 5.60
C LEU A 110 -1.49 -11.67 5.94
N CYS A 111 -0.78 -11.31 4.89
CA CYS A 111 0.33 -10.39 4.93
C CYS A 111 -0.16 -9.01 4.50
N VAL A 112 0.46 -7.97 5.03
CA VAL A 112 0.10 -6.58 4.75
C VAL A 112 1.34 -5.80 4.40
N LEU A 113 1.30 -5.00 3.34
CA LEU A 113 2.20 -3.86 3.13
C LEU A 113 1.40 -2.60 3.43
N SER A 114 1.94 -1.74 4.29
CA SER A 114 1.36 -0.44 4.60
C SER A 114 2.32 0.67 4.20
N LEU A 115 1.81 1.73 3.56
CA LEU A 115 2.49 3.00 3.36
C LEU A 115 1.66 4.08 4.05
N GLN A 116 2.32 4.92 4.84
CA GLN A 116 1.71 6.05 5.53
C GLN A 116 2.48 7.32 5.18
N THR A 117 1.76 8.34 4.72
CA THR A 117 2.36 9.63 4.36
C THR A 117 1.56 10.79 4.90
N LYS A 118 2.25 11.91 5.15
CA LYS A 118 1.63 13.14 5.62
C LYS A 118 2.24 14.35 4.94
N GLY A 119 1.41 15.21 4.36
CA GLY A 119 1.82 16.47 3.74
C GLY A 119 2.63 16.33 2.44
N VAL A 120 2.52 15.19 1.75
CA VAL A 120 3.26 14.92 0.51
C VAL A 120 2.37 15.20 -0.69
N MET A 121 2.56 16.36 -1.34
CA MET A 121 1.65 16.86 -2.38
C MET A 121 1.79 16.17 -3.73
N SER A 122 2.89 15.48 -4.01
CA SER A 122 3.01 14.63 -5.20
C SER A 122 1.98 13.49 -5.17
N LEU A 123 1.70 12.96 -3.98
CA LEU A 123 0.70 11.91 -3.76
C LEU A 123 -0.75 12.40 -3.83
N ALA A 124 -0.98 13.71 -3.96
CA ALA A 124 -2.30 14.26 -4.25
C ALA A 124 -2.71 14.09 -5.72
N LYS A 125 -1.86 13.52 -6.58
CA LYS A 125 -2.17 13.27 -7.99
C LYS A 125 -2.63 11.83 -8.22
N CYS A 126 -3.73 11.66 -8.94
CA CYS A 126 -4.35 10.36 -9.19
C CYS A 126 -3.41 9.42 -9.97
N ASP A 127 -2.76 9.90 -11.02
CA ASP A 127 -1.82 9.13 -11.85
C ASP A 127 -0.64 8.59 -11.02
N VAL A 128 -0.01 9.45 -10.21
CA VAL A 128 1.12 9.08 -9.32
C VAL A 128 0.72 7.95 -8.37
N VAL A 129 -0.47 8.04 -7.77
CA VAL A 129 -0.95 7.03 -6.82
C VAL A 129 -1.30 5.72 -7.54
N ALA A 130 -1.94 5.80 -8.71
CA ALA A 130 -2.28 4.62 -9.52
C ALA A 130 -1.03 3.87 -10.00
N ASP A 131 0.03 4.58 -10.36
CA ASP A 131 1.33 4.00 -10.73
C ASP A 131 1.94 3.26 -9.52
N ILE A 132 1.95 3.86 -8.33
CA ILE A 132 2.45 3.21 -7.11
C ILE A 132 1.65 1.96 -6.76
N VAL A 133 0.32 2.00 -6.86
CA VAL A 133 -0.54 0.82 -6.64
C VAL A 133 -0.22 -0.27 -7.65
N THR A 134 -0.07 0.09 -8.93
CA THR A 134 0.27 -0.84 -10.01
C THR A 134 1.59 -1.55 -9.74
N GLU A 135 2.65 -0.79 -9.45
CA GLU A 135 3.97 -1.35 -9.13
C GLU A 135 3.93 -2.24 -7.87
N ALA A 136 3.19 -1.84 -6.83
CA ALA A 136 3.01 -2.68 -5.64
C ALA A 136 2.37 -4.04 -5.99
N THR A 137 1.40 -4.08 -6.92
CA THR A 137 0.81 -5.35 -7.36
C THR A 137 1.75 -6.23 -8.18
N HIS A 138 2.82 -5.68 -8.74
CA HIS A 138 3.85 -6.43 -9.45
C HIS A 138 4.89 -7.02 -8.48
N ILE A 139 5.14 -6.35 -7.36
CA ILE A 139 6.07 -6.81 -6.32
C ILE A 139 5.42 -7.90 -5.44
N TRP A 140 4.16 -7.74 -5.07
CA TRP A 140 3.42 -8.68 -4.22
C TRP A 140 2.22 -9.30 -4.95
N PRO A 141 1.83 -10.54 -4.63
CA PRO A 141 0.61 -11.17 -5.17
C PRO A 141 -0.64 -10.57 -4.50
N ALA A 142 -0.92 -9.30 -4.78
CA ALA A 142 -1.96 -8.51 -4.14
C ALA A 142 -3.36 -9.14 -4.31
N LEU A 143 -4.04 -9.31 -3.19
CA LEU A 143 -5.43 -9.75 -3.09
C LEU A 143 -6.39 -8.55 -2.99
N SER A 144 -5.91 -7.45 -2.42
CA SER A 144 -6.53 -6.13 -2.48
C SER A 144 -5.47 -5.04 -2.24
N VAL A 145 -5.73 -3.82 -2.72
CA VAL A 145 -5.00 -2.61 -2.30
C VAL A 145 -6.02 -1.53 -1.98
N GLU A 146 -6.02 -1.03 -0.75
CA GLU A 146 -6.88 0.04 -0.27
C GLU A 146 -6.08 1.33 -0.16
N VAL A 147 -6.53 2.39 -0.81
CA VAL A 147 -5.88 3.70 -0.78
C VAL A 147 -6.85 4.75 -0.29
N GLY A 148 -6.46 5.53 0.71
CA GLY A 148 -7.28 6.61 1.23
C GLY A 148 -6.71 7.21 2.51
N SER A 149 -7.52 7.98 3.23
CA SER A 149 -7.13 8.49 4.54
C SER A 149 -7.46 7.49 5.65
N PHE A 150 -6.67 7.45 6.72
CA PHE A 150 -6.99 6.69 7.94
C PHE A 150 -8.40 6.98 8.46
N ARG A 151 -8.85 8.24 8.36
CA ARG A 151 -10.18 8.65 8.79
C ARG A 151 -11.28 7.95 7.98
N TYR A 152 -11.07 7.71 6.69
CA TYR A 152 -12.03 6.98 5.87
C TYR A 152 -12.15 5.52 6.32
N SER A 153 -11.02 4.81 6.38
CA SER A 153 -11.01 3.38 6.71
C SER A 153 -11.53 3.10 8.13
N SER A 154 -11.34 4.02 9.07
CA SER A 154 -11.79 3.86 10.45
C SER A 154 -13.23 4.31 10.73
N GLN A 155 -13.81 5.23 9.96
CA GLN A 155 -15.10 5.87 10.31
C GLN A 155 -16.17 5.85 9.23
N TYR A 156 -15.79 5.68 7.95
CA TYR A 156 -16.70 5.97 6.84
C TYR A 156 -16.94 4.82 5.87
N ARG A 157 -16.10 3.78 5.86
CA ARG A 157 -16.36 2.56 5.09
C ARG A 157 -17.71 1.93 5.49
N VAL A 158 -18.42 1.35 4.53
CA VAL A 158 -19.76 0.77 4.74
C VAL A 158 -19.67 -0.60 5.40
N PHE A 159 -18.66 -1.40 5.05
CA PHE A 159 -18.55 -2.79 5.49
C PHE A 159 -17.23 -3.03 6.23
N GLU A 160 -17.28 -3.13 7.56
CA GLU A 160 -16.08 -3.26 8.39
C GLU A 160 -15.25 -4.53 8.12
N LYS A 161 -15.88 -5.58 7.59
CA LYS A 161 -15.25 -6.88 7.32
C LYS A 161 -14.79 -7.06 5.88
N ARG A 162 -14.85 -5.99 5.06
CA ARG A 162 -14.43 -6.00 3.66
C ARG A 162 -13.42 -4.87 3.39
N PRO A 163 -12.63 -4.95 2.31
CA PRO A 163 -11.81 -3.83 1.85
C PRO A 163 -12.67 -2.60 1.55
N GLY A 164 -12.22 -1.42 1.96
CA GLY A 164 -12.89 -0.16 1.68
C GLY A 164 -12.51 0.43 0.31
N ALA A 165 -13.44 1.11 -0.35
CA ALA A 165 -13.16 1.71 -1.66
C ALA A 165 -12.22 2.92 -1.56
N GLY A 166 -12.41 3.75 -0.53
CA GLY A 166 -11.56 4.91 -0.25
C GLY A 166 -11.41 5.83 -1.47
N TRP A 167 -10.18 6.27 -1.72
CA TRP A 167 -9.84 6.93 -2.96
C TRP A 167 -9.67 5.93 -4.11
N MET A 168 -8.91 4.86 -3.87
CA MET A 168 -8.68 3.80 -4.83
C MET A 168 -8.77 2.44 -4.16
N LEU A 169 -9.37 1.49 -4.88
CA LEU A 169 -9.39 0.09 -4.50
C LEU A 169 -8.95 -0.78 -5.67
N TYR A 170 -7.85 -1.51 -5.49
CA TYR A 170 -7.47 -2.57 -6.41
C TYR A 170 -8.13 -3.89 -6.03
N LEU A 171 -8.63 -4.61 -7.02
CA LEU A 171 -9.02 -6.02 -6.92
C LEU A 171 -8.36 -6.83 -8.07
N PRO A 172 -7.91 -8.07 -7.83
CA PRO A 172 -7.27 -8.94 -8.83
C PRO A 172 -8.30 -9.57 -9.78
N ARG A 173 -9.14 -8.73 -10.39
CA ARG A 173 -10.16 -9.12 -11.36
C ARG A 173 -10.43 -8.02 -12.37
N VAL A 174 -10.87 -8.42 -13.57
CA VAL A 174 -11.28 -7.51 -14.63
C VAL A 174 -12.66 -6.96 -14.30
N LEU A 175 -12.78 -5.64 -14.19
CA LEU A 175 -14.02 -4.93 -13.89
C LEU A 175 -14.31 -3.93 -15.02
N THR A 176 -15.59 -3.75 -15.32
CA THR A 176 -16.05 -2.88 -16.39
C THR A 176 -16.91 -1.74 -15.85
N ALA A 177 -16.98 -0.63 -16.60
CA ALA A 177 -17.80 0.51 -16.22
C ALA A 177 -19.29 0.17 -16.08
N ALA A 178 -19.78 -0.85 -16.81
CA ALA A 178 -21.14 -1.34 -16.69
C ALA A 178 -21.41 -2.03 -15.34
N GLN A 179 -20.40 -2.70 -14.77
CA GLN A 179 -20.50 -3.34 -13.45
C GLN A 179 -20.39 -2.32 -12.32
N ILE A 180 -19.67 -1.22 -12.52
CA ILE A 180 -19.42 -0.21 -11.48
C ILE A 180 -19.62 1.21 -12.06
N PRO A 181 -20.85 1.59 -12.42
CA PRO A 181 -21.13 2.90 -13.00
C PRO A 181 -20.87 4.05 -12.01
N GLU A 182 -20.79 3.77 -10.71
CA GLU A 182 -20.44 4.74 -9.68
C GLU A 182 -18.95 5.10 -9.65
N ALA A 183 -18.07 4.27 -10.22
CA ALA A 183 -16.64 4.56 -10.31
C ALA A 183 -16.39 5.74 -11.25
N ARG A 184 -15.49 6.63 -10.87
CA ARG A 184 -15.08 7.77 -11.71
C ARG A 184 -14.05 7.38 -12.76
N ASP A 185 -13.26 6.36 -12.46
CA ASP A 185 -12.37 5.71 -13.42
C ASP A 185 -12.10 4.25 -13.03
N LEU A 186 -11.72 3.45 -14.02
CA LEU A 186 -11.32 2.05 -13.89
C LEU A 186 -9.99 1.84 -14.61
N ILE A 187 -8.90 1.81 -13.85
CA ILE A 187 -7.55 1.71 -14.41
C ILE A 187 -7.16 0.23 -14.48
N PRO A 188 -6.90 -0.34 -15.67
CA PRO A 188 -6.52 -1.73 -15.81
C PRO A 188 -5.09 -1.95 -15.33
N VAL A 189 -4.88 -2.93 -14.47
CA VAL A 189 -3.54 -3.38 -14.08
C VAL A 189 -3.12 -4.50 -15.01
N MET A 190 -2.09 -4.24 -15.81
CA MET A 190 -1.62 -5.14 -16.86
C MET A 190 -0.46 -6.04 -16.40
N ASP A 191 -0.41 -7.23 -16.97
CA ASP A 191 0.65 -8.23 -16.88
C ASP A 191 0.96 -8.70 -18.31
N GLY A 192 1.89 -8.00 -18.94
CA GLY A 192 2.09 -8.05 -20.39
C GLY A 192 0.81 -7.64 -21.14
N LYS A 193 0.21 -8.57 -21.88
CA LYS A 193 -1.03 -8.34 -22.64
C LYS A 193 -2.31 -8.69 -21.87
N ARG A 194 -2.19 -9.26 -20.67
CA ARG A 194 -3.34 -9.72 -19.88
C ARG A 194 -3.63 -8.71 -18.77
N GLN A 195 -4.88 -8.31 -18.61
CA GLN A 195 -5.30 -7.57 -17.43
C GLN A 195 -5.42 -8.53 -16.24
N ARG A 196 -4.63 -8.29 -15.18
CA ARG A 196 -4.63 -9.10 -13.95
C ARG A 196 -5.55 -8.56 -12.86
N GLY A 197 -5.92 -7.28 -12.97
CA GLY A 197 -6.81 -6.64 -12.02
C GLY A 197 -7.26 -5.27 -12.48
N THR A 198 -7.98 -4.57 -11.61
CA THR A 198 -8.53 -3.24 -11.88
C THR A 198 -8.39 -2.38 -10.63
N ILE A 199 -7.90 -1.16 -10.79
CA ILE A 199 -7.95 -0.11 -9.77
C ILE A 199 -9.23 0.67 -10.01
N ILE A 200 -10.09 0.71 -9.00
CA ILE A 200 -11.37 1.42 -9.01
C ILE A 200 -11.15 2.76 -8.33
N VAL A 201 -11.42 3.87 -9.04
CA VAL A 201 -11.15 5.23 -8.55
C VAL A 201 -12.45 5.95 -8.21
N SER A 202 -12.56 6.49 -6.99
CA SER A 202 -13.75 7.19 -6.52
C SER A 202 -13.77 8.69 -6.84
N VAL A 203 -12.60 9.31 -7.00
CA VAL A 203 -12.44 10.76 -7.26
C VAL A 203 -11.24 10.95 -8.21
N ILE A 204 -11.41 11.71 -9.28
CA ILE A 204 -10.35 11.97 -10.28
C ILE A 204 -9.94 13.44 -10.37
N ASP A 205 -10.84 14.37 -10.04
CA ASP A 205 -10.64 15.80 -10.25
C ASP A 205 -9.78 16.46 -9.16
N GLU A 206 -9.74 15.85 -7.98
CA GLU A 206 -9.00 16.36 -6.82
C GLU A 206 -8.61 15.22 -5.85
N PRO A 207 -7.74 15.46 -4.86
CA PRO A 207 -7.38 14.45 -3.88
C PRO A 207 -8.60 14.05 -3.03
N PHE A 208 -8.76 12.76 -2.80
CA PHE A 208 -9.82 12.27 -1.92
C PHE A 208 -9.72 12.88 -0.51
N SER A 209 -10.88 13.14 0.09
CA SER A 209 -10.97 13.69 1.44
C SER A 209 -12.14 13.09 2.20
N ALA A 210 -11.87 12.49 3.36
CA ALA A 210 -12.89 11.97 4.26
C ALA A 210 -13.76 13.07 4.91
N THR A 211 -13.41 14.35 4.78
CA THR A 211 -14.27 15.46 5.22
C THR A 211 -15.22 15.93 4.12
N ASN A 212 -14.96 15.58 2.85
CA ASN A 212 -15.86 15.84 1.75
C ASN A 212 -16.91 14.72 1.69
N LYS A 213 -18.17 15.06 1.98
CA LYS A 213 -19.27 14.10 2.00
C LYS A 213 -19.54 13.48 0.63
N GLU A 214 -19.29 14.21 -0.46
CA GLU A 214 -19.47 13.70 -1.82
C GLU A 214 -18.44 12.63 -2.16
N HIS A 215 -17.18 12.84 -1.76
CA HIS A 215 -16.11 11.83 -1.91
C HIS A 215 -16.46 10.54 -1.17
N VAL A 216 -16.87 10.67 0.10
CA VAL A 216 -17.30 9.52 0.90
C VAL A 216 -18.53 8.84 0.29
N ALA A 217 -19.51 9.60 -0.20
CA ALA A 217 -20.70 9.04 -0.81
C ALA A 217 -20.40 8.21 -2.07
N VAL A 218 -19.51 8.67 -2.94
CA VAL A 218 -19.10 7.93 -4.13
C VAL A 218 -18.36 6.65 -3.75
N ALA A 219 -17.37 6.73 -2.85
CA ALA A 219 -16.65 5.55 -2.37
C ALA A 219 -17.60 4.51 -1.75
N ASN A 220 -18.53 4.96 -0.91
CA ASN A 220 -19.52 4.07 -0.28
C ASN A 220 -20.53 3.48 -1.30
N ALA A 221 -20.84 4.20 -2.37
CA ALA A 221 -21.68 3.68 -3.45
C ALA A 221 -20.96 2.58 -4.24
N ILE A 222 -19.65 2.74 -4.50
CA ILE A 222 -18.79 1.70 -5.09
C ILE A 222 -18.78 0.44 -4.21
N GLU A 223 -18.57 0.59 -2.90
CA GLU A 223 -18.58 -0.57 -1.97
C GLU A 223 -19.90 -1.34 -2.02
N LYS A 224 -21.04 -0.63 -1.96
CA LYS A 224 -22.38 -1.25 -2.05
C LYS A 224 -22.57 -1.95 -3.40
N ARG A 225 -22.21 -1.29 -4.50
CA ARG A 225 -22.31 -1.85 -5.85
C ARG A 225 -21.51 -3.14 -6.00
N LEU A 226 -20.30 -3.18 -5.45
CA LEU A 226 -19.46 -4.37 -5.49
C LEU A 226 -20.06 -5.50 -4.63
N VAL A 227 -20.58 -5.20 -3.44
CA VAL A 227 -21.22 -6.21 -2.58
C VAL A 227 -22.50 -6.77 -3.22
N ASP A 228 -23.34 -5.92 -3.82
CA ASP A 228 -24.58 -6.34 -4.49
C ASP A 228 -24.34 -7.35 -5.64
N GLN A 229 -23.11 -7.42 -6.15
CA GLN A 229 -22.70 -8.33 -7.23
C GLN A 229 -21.74 -9.44 -6.77
N ASP A 230 -21.53 -9.61 -5.46
CA ASP A 230 -20.53 -10.51 -4.88
C ASP A 230 -19.10 -10.28 -5.43
N LEU A 231 -18.77 -9.00 -5.70
CA LEU A 231 -17.49 -8.60 -6.25
C LEU A 231 -16.46 -8.16 -5.20
N LEU A 232 -16.89 -7.77 -4.00
CA LEU A 232 -16.04 -7.33 -2.90
C LEU A 232 -15.94 -8.44 -1.83
N PRO A 233 -14.79 -9.10 -1.63
CA PRO A 233 -14.63 -10.21 -0.69
C PRO A 233 -14.61 -9.76 0.78
N LEU A 234 -14.87 -10.69 1.70
CA LEU A 234 -14.56 -10.54 3.13
C LEU A 234 -13.05 -10.73 3.35
N TYR A 235 -12.47 -10.11 4.39
CA TYR A 235 -11.05 -10.35 4.70
C TYR A 235 -10.68 -11.83 4.88
N PRO A 236 -11.50 -12.69 5.53
CA PRO A 236 -11.19 -14.12 5.61
C PRO A 236 -11.26 -14.89 4.28
N GLU A 237 -11.84 -14.29 3.23
CA GLU A 237 -11.94 -14.87 1.88
C GLU A 237 -10.75 -14.45 0.99
N LEU A 238 -9.93 -13.51 1.45
CA LEU A 238 -8.66 -13.13 0.81
C LEU A 238 -7.62 -14.24 1.05
#